data_AF-A0A1C5WMZ7-F1
#
_entry.id   AF-A0A1C5WMZ7-F1
#
_cell.length_a   1.000
_cell.length_b   1.000
_cell.length_c   1.000
_cell.angle_alpha   90.00
_cell.angle_beta   90.00
_cell.angle_gamma   90.00
#
_symmetry.space_group_name_H-M   'P 1'
#
loop_
_entity.id
_entity.type
_entity.pdbx_description
1 polymer ?
#
loop_
_entity_poly.entity_id
_entity_poly.type
_entity_poly.pdbx_seq_one_letter_code
_entity_poly.pdbx_strand_id
1 'polypeptide(L)'
;MEILFLVILFILSFITIKNTPYSLSRAAWHKHLKKQLENNKNSVEITDAMKGGAILILFAIELFLIIFYTLLGNKIGTTKFIVLSALQVVTCFWNISTNFSDFKTVFSYNIEDHKFHRFQLLFNLILDYIYYPLAIYTLLSK
;
A
#
# COMPACT_ATOMS: atom_id res chain seq x y z
N MET A 1 23.80 0.76 -3.78
CA MET A 1 22.54 1.34 -3.26
C MET A 1 21.47 1.48 -4.33
N GLU A 2 21.79 1.94 -5.54
CA GLU A 2 20.80 2.12 -6.63
C GLU A 2 20.10 0.83 -7.06
N ILE A 3 20.83 -0.29 -7.12
CA ILE A 3 20.24 -1.60 -7.42
C ILE A 3 19.16 -1.98 -6.40
N LEU A 4 19.38 -1.69 -5.11
CA LEU A 4 18.41 -1.98 -4.06
C LEU A 4 17.14 -1.13 -4.21
N PHE A 5 17.28 0.16 -4.54
CA PHE A 5 16.12 1.01 -4.87
C PHE A 5 15.34 0.48 -6.06
N LEU A 6 16.04 0.09 -7.14
CA LEU A 6 15.41 -0.48 -8.33
C LEU A 6 14.64 -1.76 -8.04
N VAL A 7 15.25 -2.70 -7.31
CA VAL A 7 14.58 -3.97 -6.93
C VAL A 7 13.29 -3.70 -6.16
N ILE A 8 13.33 -2.81 -5.17
CA ILE A 8 12.13 -2.45 -4.40
C ILE A 8 11.08 -1.79 -5.30
N LEU A 9 11.47 -0.85 -6.18
CA LEU A 9 10.55 -0.20 -7.12
C LEU A 9 9.87 -1.19 -8.07
N PHE A 10 10.61 -2.19 -8.57
CA PHE A 10 10.04 -3.23 -9.42
C PHE A 10 9.02 -4.09 -8.66
N ILE A 11 9.33 -4.48 -7.43
CA ILE A 11 8.40 -5.23 -6.57
C ILE A 11 7.13 -4.41 -6.32
N LEU A 12 7.26 -3.14 -5.92
CA LEU A 12 6.13 -2.25 -5.68
C LEU A 12 5.28 -2.03 -6.94
N SER A 13 5.92 -1.84 -8.09
CA SER A 13 5.23 -1.70 -9.38
C SER A 13 4.40 -2.94 -9.71
N PHE A 14 4.97 -4.13 -9.52
CA PHE A 14 4.27 -5.38 -9.79
C PHE A 14 3.08 -5.59 -8.84
N ILE A 15 3.26 -5.28 -7.55
CA ILE A 15 2.18 -5.31 -6.55
C ILE A 15 1.05 -4.35 -6.96
N THR A 16 1.40 -3.14 -7.42
CA THR A 16 0.44 -2.11 -7.87
C THR A 16 -0.39 -2.61 -9.05
N ILE A 17 0.27 -3.16 -10.07
CA ILE A 17 -0.41 -3.71 -11.26
C ILE A 17 -1.36 -4.84 -10.85
N LYS A 18 -0.89 -5.75 -9.97
CA LYS A 18 -1.71 -6.85 -9.46
C LYS A 18 -2.94 -6.37 -8.69
N ASN A 19 -2.82 -5.27 -7.93
CA ASN A 19 -3.89 -4.74 -7.09
C ASN A 19 -4.83 -3.76 -7.82
N THR A 20 -4.46 -3.31 -9.02
CA THR A 20 -5.22 -2.34 -9.83
C THR A 20 -6.70 -2.69 -10.00
N PRO A 21 -7.10 -3.94 -10.30
CA PRO A 21 -8.52 -4.28 -10.46
C PRO A 21 -9.35 -3.99 -9.20
N TYR A 22 -8.76 -4.22 -8.01
CA TYR A 22 -9.43 -4.02 -6.72
C TYR A 22 -9.52 -2.54 -6.36
N SER A 23 -8.50 -1.75 -6.71
CA SER A 23 -8.50 -0.30 -6.48
C SER A 23 -9.51 0.44 -7.37
N LEU A 24 -9.77 -0.07 -8.58
CA LEU A 24 -10.66 0.58 -9.56
C LEU A 24 -12.13 0.16 -9.44
N SER A 25 -12.42 -1.08 -9.04
CA SER A 25 -13.77 -1.64 -9.08
C SER A 25 -14.24 -2.17 -7.72
N ARG A 26 -15.36 -1.62 -7.23
CA ARG A 26 -16.03 -2.10 -6.01
C ARG A 26 -16.44 -3.57 -6.13
N ALA A 27 -16.90 -4.00 -7.32
CA ALA A 27 -17.30 -5.38 -7.55
C ALA A 27 -16.10 -6.35 -7.48
N ALA A 28 -14.96 -5.95 -8.07
CA ALA A 28 -13.73 -6.74 -8.00
C ALA A 28 -13.19 -6.82 -6.56
N TRP A 29 -13.21 -5.69 -5.84
CA TRP A 29 -12.85 -5.63 -4.42
C TRP A 29 -13.74 -6.54 -3.56
N HIS A 30 -15.06 -6.46 -3.72
CA HIS A 30 -16.00 -7.27 -2.95
C HIS A 30 -15.85 -8.77 -3.24
N LYS A 31 -15.65 -9.15 -4.52
CA LYS A 31 -15.36 -10.54 -4.91
C LYS A 31 -14.06 -11.06 -4.28
N HIS A 32 -13.03 -10.22 -4.23
CA HIS A 32 -11.75 -10.56 -3.61
C HIS A 32 -11.88 -10.74 -2.10
N LEU A 33 -12.55 -9.80 -1.43
CA LEU A 33 -12.78 -9.83 0.01
C LEU A 33 -13.62 -11.05 0.43
N LYS A 34 -14.71 -11.35 -0.30
CA LYS A 34 -15.51 -12.56 -0.08
C LYS A 34 -14.67 -13.83 -0.17
N LYS A 35 -13.79 -13.93 -1.18
CA LYS A 35 -12.89 -15.07 -1.35
C LYS A 35 -11.88 -15.20 -0.20
N GLN A 36 -11.34 -14.09 0.31
CA GLN A 36 -10.45 -14.11 1.48
C GLN A 36 -11.18 -14.58 2.73
N LEU A 37 -12.40 -14.07 2.98
CA LEU A 37 -13.20 -14.46 4.14
C LEU A 37 -13.62 -15.93 4.09
N GLU A 38 -13.99 -16.45 2.91
CA GLU A 38 -14.30 -17.88 2.73
C GLU A 38 -13.08 -18.77 2.99
N ASN A 39 -11.90 -18.37 2.51
CA ASN A 39 -10.67 -19.11 2.78
C ASN A 39 -10.30 -19.08 4.28
N ASN A 40 -10.51 -17.94 4.94
CA ASN A 40 -10.16 -17.76 6.35
C ASN A 40 -11.20 -18.35 7.31
N LYS A 41 -12.43 -18.64 6.88
CA LYS A 41 -13.45 -19.32 7.70
C LYS A 41 -13.02 -20.71 8.16
N ASN A 42 -12.16 -21.38 7.40
CA ASN A 42 -11.61 -22.70 7.75
C ASN A 42 -10.25 -22.62 8.45
N SER A 43 -9.76 -21.42 8.72
CA SER A 43 -8.47 -21.18 9.39
C SER A 43 -8.64 -21.02 10.91
N VAL A 44 -7.54 -21.15 11.65
CA VAL A 44 -7.50 -20.98 13.11
C VAL A 44 -8.14 -19.65 13.52
N GLU A 45 -8.92 -19.69 14.60
CA GLU A 45 -9.59 -18.52 15.18
C GLU A 45 -8.55 -17.41 15.46
N ILE A 46 -8.80 -16.20 14.93
CA ILE A 46 -7.83 -15.10 15.02
C ILE A 46 -7.83 -14.56 16.45
N THR A 47 -6.78 -14.90 17.21
CA THR A 47 -6.57 -14.38 18.57
C THR A 47 -6.25 -12.88 18.58
N ASP A 48 -6.53 -12.19 19.69
CA ASP A 48 -6.23 -10.75 19.81
C ASP A 48 -4.74 -10.44 19.70
N ALA A 49 -3.87 -11.39 20.10
CA ALA A 49 -2.42 -11.29 19.88
C ALA A 49 -2.07 -11.27 18.39
N MET A 50 -2.73 -12.09 17.56
CA MET A 50 -2.54 -12.09 16.11
C MET A 50 -3.05 -10.79 15.47
N LYS A 51 -4.17 -10.25 15.94
CA LYS A 51 -4.68 -8.95 15.47
C LYS A 51 -3.71 -7.82 15.78
N GLY A 52 -3.20 -7.77 17.02
CA GLY A 52 -2.17 -6.81 17.43
C GLY A 52 -0.89 -6.94 16.60
N GLY A 53 -0.42 -8.16 16.36
CA GLY A 53 0.73 -8.44 15.51
C GLY A 53 0.54 -7.96 14.07
N ALA A 54 -0.65 -8.18 13.50
CA ALA A 54 -0.96 -7.72 12.14
C ALA A 54 -0.93 -6.20 12.01
N ILE A 55 -1.44 -5.44 12.98
CA ILE A 55 -1.30 -3.96 12.99
C ILE A 55 0.16 -3.54 13.03
N LEU A 56 0.94 -4.15 13.93
CA LEU A 56 2.36 -3.80 14.09
C LEU A 56 3.13 -4.04 12.80
N ILE A 57 2.84 -5.15 12.10
CA ILE A 57 3.43 -5.44 10.80
C ILE A 57 3.01 -4.39 9.76
N LEU A 58 1.72 -4.06 9.66
CA LEU A 58 1.23 -3.03 8.73
C LEU A 58 1.90 -1.67 9.01
N PHE A 59 1.99 -1.29 10.27
CA PHE A 59 2.65 -0.06 10.69
C PHE A 59 4.15 -0.07 10.36
N ALA A 60 4.84 -1.19 10.58
CA ALA A 60 6.26 -1.35 10.23
C ALA A 60 6.48 -1.25 8.72
N ILE A 61 5.59 -1.82 7.89
CA ILE A 61 5.64 -1.71 6.43
C ILE A 61 5.49 -0.24 6.01
N GLU A 62 4.51 0.49 6.56
CA GLU A 62 4.31 1.90 6.21
C GLU A 62 5.49 2.77 6.66
N LEU A 63 6.06 2.52 7.83
CA LEU A 63 7.29 3.19 8.28
C LEU A 63 8.47 2.93 7.35
N PHE A 64 8.66 1.67 6.92
CA PHE A 64 9.69 1.32 5.95
C PHE A 64 9.49 2.10 4.64
N LEU A 65 8.25 2.19 4.15
CA LEU A 65 7.92 2.94 2.93
C LEU A 65 8.19 4.43 3.08
N ILE A 66 7.84 5.05 4.21
CA ILE A 66 8.14 6.45 4.50
C ILE A 66 9.64 6.73 4.39
N ILE A 67 10.46 5.89 5.04
CA ILE A 67 11.93 6.02 4.99
C ILE A 67 12.41 5.82 3.54
N PHE A 68 11.91 4.79 2.87
CA PHE A 68 12.27 4.47 1.49
C PHE A 68 12.00 5.64 0.53
N TYR A 69 10.79 6.21 0.54
CA TYR A 69 10.44 7.33 -0.34
C TYR A 69 11.24 8.58 -0.02
N THR A 70 11.49 8.87 1.26
CA THR A 70 12.31 10.01 1.68
C THR A 70 13.75 9.88 1.16
N LEU A 71 14.37 8.71 1.34
CA LEU A 71 15.73 8.44 0.86
C LEU A 71 15.81 8.48 -0.67
N LEU A 72 14.82 7.90 -1.36
CA LEU A 72 14.77 7.87 -2.81
C LEU A 72 14.61 9.27 -3.41
N GLY A 73 13.70 10.09 -2.85
CA GLY A 73 13.50 11.47 -3.27
C GLY A 73 14.76 12.31 -3.13
N ASN A 74 15.45 12.20 -1.99
CA ASN A 74 16.73 12.87 -1.74
C ASN A 74 17.84 12.37 -2.68
N LYS A 75 17.89 11.07 -2.97
CA LYS A 75 18.89 10.47 -3.87
C LYS A 75 18.70 10.92 -5.33
N ILE A 76 17.46 11.06 -5.79
CA ILE A 76 17.19 11.58 -7.14
C ILE A 76 17.46 13.09 -7.17
N GLY A 77 16.99 13.82 -6.16
CA GLY A 77 17.39 15.21 -5.87
C GLY A 77 16.76 16.28 -6.77
N THR A 78 15.86 15.93 -7.69
CA THR A 78 15.15 16.91 -8.50
C THR A 78 13.90 17.41 -7.76
N THR A 79 13.52 18.68 -7.96
CA THR A 79 12.32 19.25 -7.33
C THR A 79 11.07 18.41 -7.59
N LYS A 80 10.91 17.91 -8.82
CA LYS A 80 9.79 17.03 -9.20
C LYS A 80 9.75 15.76 -8.35
N PHE A 81 10.90 15.10 -8.16
CA PHE A 81 10.97 13.89 -7.36
C PHE A 81 10.79 14.13 -5.88
N ILE A 82 11.34 15.23 -5.35
CA ILE A 82 11.15 15.59 -3.94
C ILE A 82 9.65 15.77 -3.64
N VAL A 83 8.91 16.47 -4.51
CA VAL A 83 7.45 16.63 -4.38
C VAL A 83 6.72 15.30 -4.49
N LEU A 84 7.05 14.49 -5.49
CA LEU A 84 6.44 13.17 -5.68
C LEU A 84 6.71 12.23 -4.49
N SER A 85 7.92 12.26 -3.92
CA SER A 85 8.27 11.46 -2.74
C SER A 85 7.56 11.96 -1.49
N ALA A 86 7.40 13.29 -1.33
CA ALA A 86 6.61 13.85 -0.24
C ALA A 86 5.13 13.43 -0.34
N LEU A 87 4.56 13.39 -1.55
CA LEU A 87 3.20 12.88 -1.76
C LEU A 87 3.10 11.40 -1.37
N GLN A 88 4.09 10.57 -1.69
CA GLN A 88 4.13 9.17 -1.26
C GLN A 88 4.24 9.02 0.26
N VAL A 89 4.97 9.90 0.94
CA VAL A 89 4.99 9.92 2.41
C VAL A 89 3.62 10.29 2.98
N VAL A 90 2.92 11.25 2.37
CA VAL A 90 1.55 11.62 2.78
C VAL A 90 0.57 10.46 2.59
N THR A 91 0.66 9.70 1.50
CA THR A 91 -0.20 8.51 1.30
C THR A 91 0.07 7.42 2.34
N CYS A 92 1.33 7.20 2.74
CA CYS A 92 1.66 6.31 3.85
C CYS A 92 1.00 6.74 5.16
N PHE A 93 1.06 8.03 5.52
CA PHE A 93 0.36 8.53 6.72
C PHE A 93 -1.16 8.38 6.62
N TRP A 94 -1.73 8.60 5.44
CA TRP A 94 -3.15 8.38 5.20
C TRP A 94 -3.50 6.90 5.40
N ASN A 95 -2.72 5.98 4.85
CA ASN A 95 -2.92 4.53 5.02
C ASN A 95 -2.84 4.12 6.50
N ILE A 96 -1.87 4.63 7.25
CA ILE A 96 -1.76 4.41 8.70
C ILE A 96 -3.06 4.88 9.37
N SER A 97 -3.51 6.10 9.09
CA SER A 97 -4.73 6.66 9.68
C SER A 97 -5.97 5.82 9.39
N THR A 98 -6.15 5.36 8.15
CA THR A 98 -7.30 4.51 7.77
C THR A 98 -7.22 3.11 8.37
N ASN A 99 -6.02 2.52 8.44
CA ASN A 99 -5.84 1.20 9.05
C ASN A 99 -6.15 1.24 10.55
N PHE A 100 -5.81 2.33 11.24
CA PHE A 100 -6.18 2.53 12.63
C PHE A 100 -7.69 2.78 12.82
N SER A 101 -8.33 3.57 11.93
CA SER A 101 -9.78 3.81 12.02
C SER A 101 -10.59 2.54 11.81
N ASP A 102 -10.14 1.69 10.90
CA ASP A 102 -10.86 0.49 10.48
C ASP A 102 -10.40 -0.78 11.21
N PHE A 103 -9.49 -0.64 12.17
CA PHE A 103 -8.88 -1.79 12.87
C PHE A 103 -9.93 -2.76 13.45
N LYS A 104 -11.01 -2.23 14.04
CA LYS A 104 -12.06 -3.05 14.64
C LYS A 104 -12.86 -3.84 13.61
N THR A 105 -13.02 -3.30 12.40
CA THR A 105 -13.85 -3.87 11.34
C THR A 105 -13.07 -4.77 10.39
N VAL A 106 -11.74 -4.59 10.27
CA VAL A 106 -10.84 -5.38 9.40
C VAL A 106 -10.77 -6.87 9.77
N PHE A 107 -11.03 -7.22 11.03
CA PHE A 107 -11.08 -8.62 11.49
C PHE A 107 -12.50 -9.18 11.59
N SER A 108 -13.51 -8.43 11.13
CA SER A 108 -14.87 -8.95 11.08
C SER A 108 -15.00 -10.01 9.99
N TYR A 109 -15.82 -11.03 10.24
CA TYR A 109 -16.21 -11.97 9.19
C TYR A 109 -17.37 -11.45 8.32
N ASN A 110 -17.97 -10.31 8.69
CA ASN A 110 -19.02 -9.68 7.92
C ASN A 110 -18.44 -8.76 6.84
N ILE A 111 -18.91 -8.95 5.61
CA ILE A 111 -18.46 -8.18 4.45
C ILE A 111 -18.91 -6.71 4.55
N GLU A 112 -20.07 -6.46 5.18
CA GLU A 112 -20.66 -5.11 5.28
C GLU A 112 -19.88 -4.19 6.21
N ASP A 113 -19.09 -4.75 7.13
CA ASP A 113 -18.28 -3.99 8.07
C ASP A 113 -17.04 -3.38 7.40
N HIS A 114 -16.67 -3.87 6.21
CA HIS A 114 -15.49 -3.42 5.48
C HIS A 114 -15.81 -2.21 4.61
N LYS A 115 -15.07 -1.11 4.84
CA LYS A 115 -15.24 0.13 4.10
C LYS A 115 -14.37 0.16 2.85
N PHE A 116 -14.99 0.46 1.71
CA PHE A 116 -14.27 0.68 0.46
C PHE A 116 -13.84 2.15 0.33
N HIS A 117 -12.59 2.44 0.70
CA HIS A 117 -11.98 3.78 0.59
C HIS A 117 -11.56 4.11 -0.83
N ARG A 118 -12.54 4.21 -1.73
CA ARG A 118 -12.33 4.39 -3.18
C ARG A 118 -11.37 5.54 -3.52
N PHE A 119 -11.55 6.70 -2.89
CA PHE A 119 -10.75 7.88 -3.20
C PHE A 119 -9.26 7.67 -2.88
N GLN A 120 -8.97 7.14 -1.69
CA GLN A 120 -7.62 6.82 -1.25
C GLN A 120 -6.98 5.77 -2.18
N LEU A 121 -7.70 4.69 -2.50
CA LEU A 121 -7.21 3.64 -3.39
C LEU A 121 -6.90 4.19 -4.79
N LEU A 122 -7.77 5.04 -5.35
CA LEU A 122 -7.56 5.67 -6.65
C LEU A 122 -6.39 6.64 -6.64
N PHE A 123 -6.29 7.48 -5.60
CA PHE A 123 -5.21 8.45 -5.48
C PHE A 123 -3.85 7.76 -5.38
N ASN A 124 -3.72 6.77 -4.49
CA ASN A 124 -2.50 5.98 -4.34
C ASN A 124 -2.12 5.28 -5.65
N LEU A 125 -3.10 4.66 -6.32
CA LEU A 125 -2.89 3.98 -7.59
C LEU A 125 -2.33 4.94 -8.67
N ILE A 126 -2.95 6.10 -8.85
CA ILE A 126 -2.50 7.10 -9.84
C ILE A 126 -1.09 7.57 -9.51
N LEU A 127 -0.85 7.88 -8.23
CA LEU A 127 0.46 8.33 -7.77
C LEU A 127 1.53 7.27 -8.02
N ASP A 128 1.25 6.00 -7.75
CA ASP A 128 2.15 4.87 -7.98
C ASP A 128 2.48 4.66 -9.46
N TYR A 129 1.47 4.73 -10.34
CA TYR A 129 1.65 4.63 -11.78
C TYR A 129 2.48 5.76 -12.38
N ILE A 130 2.53 6.91 -11.73
CA ILE A 130 3.41 8.03 -12.13
C ILE A 130 4.79 7.86 -11.48
N TYR A 131 4.83 7.57 -10.18
CA TYR A 131 6.03 7.58 -9.36
C TYR A 131 7.00 6.47 -9.75
N TYR A 132 6.55 5.22 -9.82
CA TYR A 132 7.46 4.09 -9.99
C TYR A 132 8.14 4.07 -11.36
N PRO A 133 7.42 4.20 -12.50
CA PRO A 133 8.08 4.20 -13.81
C PRO A 133 9.06 5.35 -13.97
N LEU A 134 8.70 6.54 -13.49
CA LEU A 134 9.57 7.69 -13.54
C LEU A 134 10.82 7.48 -12.67
N ALA A 135 10.65 6.92 -11.46
CA ALA A 135 11.77 6.66 -10.54
C ALA A 135 12.74 5.64 -11.14
N ILE A 136 12.22 4.56 -11.69
CA ILE A 136 13.00 3.52 -12.37
C ILE A 136 13.76 4.12 -13.55
N TYR A 137 13.07 4.86 -14.43
CA TYR A 137 13.70 5.51 -15.58
C TYR A 137 14.83 6.45 -15.16
N THR A 138 14.60 7.27 -14.13
CA THR A 138 15.58 8.25 -13.65
C THR A 138 16.79 7.56 -13.00
N LEU A 139 16.59 6.46 -12.28
CA LEU A 139 17.68 5.69 -11.69
C LEU A 139 18.50 4.92 -12.72
N LEU A 140 17.89 4.47 -13.81
CA LEU A 140 18.60 3.78 -14.91
C LEU A 140 19.33 4.73 -15.86
N SER A 141 18.89 5.99 -15.91
CA SER A 141 19.47 7.02 -16.78
C SER A 141 20.58 7.85 -16.10
N LYS A 142 20.84 7.59 -14.81
CA LYS A 142 21.99 8.13 -14.07
C LYS A 142 23.15 7.16 -14.15
#